data_AF-F9ZWQ3-F1
#
_entry.id   AF-F9ZWQ3-F1
#
_cell.length_a   1.000
_cell.length_b   1.000
_cell.length_c   1.000
_cell.angle_alpha   90.00
_cell.angle_beta   90.00
_cell.angle_gamma   90.00
#
_symmetry.space_group_name_H-M   'P 1'
#
loop_
_entity.id
_entity.type
_entity.pdbx_description
1 polymer ?
#
loop_
_entity_poly.entity_id
_entity_poly.type
_entity_poly.pdbx_seq_one_letter_code
_entity_poly.pdbx_strand_id
1 'polypeptide(L)'
;MIEPIALKDFFIGFFSSALIILAGAGYALLYAWSKIKSNSRIKWLAYLCYAVLLVSVAELTRAANFSGLWLTLSVVMAIGYFFAPIGIWHLCDKTHTETTTEDNQ
;
A
#
# COMPACT_ATOMS: atom_id res chain seq x y z
N MET A 1 13.49 -9.55 -34.25
CA MET A 1 13.64 -10.81 -33.48
C MET A 1 13.01 -10.55 -32.13
N ILE A 2 11.86 -11.15 -31.84
CA ILE A 2 11.25 -11.10 -30.51
C ILE A 2 12.07 -12.08 -29.68
N GLU A 3 13.00 -11.58 -28.87
CA GLU A 3 13.55 -12.40 -27.80
C GLU A 3 12.35 -12.85 -26.95
N PRO A 4 12.19 -14.15 -26.66
CA PRO A 4 11.16 -14.55 -25.73
C PRO A 4 11.47 -13.82 -24.44
N ILE A 5 10.63 -12.85 -24.08
CA ILE A 5 10.60 -12.30 -22.72
C ILE A 5 10.69 -13.50 -21.82
N ALA A 6 11.82 -13.63 -21.10
CA ALA A 6 12.13 -14.85 -20.38
C ALA A 6 10.92 -15.09 -19.49
N LEU A 7 10.19 -16.20 -19.69
CA LEU A 7 8.86 -16.42 -19.09
C LEU A 7 8.91 -16.21 -17.56
N LYS A 8 10.09 -16.45 -16.98
CA LYS A 8 10.49 -16.12 -15.61
C LYS A 8 10.23 -14.66 -15.23
N ASP A 9 10.68 -13.69 -16.02
CA ASP A 9 10.54 -12.26 -15.73
C ASP A 9 9.08 -11.81 -15.83
N PHE A 10 8.30 -12.41 -16.74
CA PHE A 10 6.85 -12.20 -16.79
C PHE A 10 6.16 -12.70 -15.53
N PHE A 11 6.45 -13.93 -15.09
CA PHE A 11 5.87 -14.47 -13.86
C PHE A 11 6.28 -13.65 -12.63
N ILE A 12 7.53 -13.20 -12.54
CA ILE A 12 7.99 -12.37 -11.43
C ILE A 12 7.27 -11.02 -11.44
N GLY A 13 7.13 -10.38 -12.60
CA GLY A 13 6.36 -9.14 -12.73
C GLY A 13 4.90 -9.32 -12.34
N PHE A 14 4.26 -10.39 -12.82
CA PHE A 14 2.86 -10.71 -12.50
C PHE A 14 2.67 -11.01 -11.01
N PHE A 15 3.46 -11.91 -10.43
CA PHE A 15 3.35 -12.24 -9.02
C PHE A 15 3.66 -11.04 -8.15
N SER A 16 4.68 -10.25 -8.48
CA SER A 16 5.07 -9.10 -7.68
C SER A 16 4.00 -8.00 -7.72
N SER A 17 3.45 -7.68 -8.90
CA SER A 17 2.32 -6.74 -9.02
C SER A 17 1.08 -7.21 -8.25
N ALA A 18 0.73 -8.50 -8.34
CA ALA A 18 -0.36 -9.07 -7.55
C ALA A 18 -0.10 -8.98 -6.05
N LEU A 19 1.15 -9.23 -5.62
CA LEU A 19 1.56 -9.11 -4.22
C LEU A 19 1.52 -7.68 -3.72
N ILE A 20 1.89 -6.69 -4.54
CA ILE A 20 1.78 -5.26 -4.21
C ILE A 20 0.32 -4.89 -3.94
N ILE A 21 -0.61 -5.30 -4.82
CA ILE A 21 -2.04 -5.02 -4.66
C ILE A 21 -2.58 -5.71 -3.40
N LEU A 22 -2.27 -7.00 -3.22
CA LEU A 22 -2.77 -7.79 -2.10
C LEU A 22 -2.21 -7.28 -0.76
N ALA A 23 -0.91 -6.97 -0.70
CA ALA A 23 -0.27 -6.40 0.48
C ALA A 23 -0.76 -4.97 0.77
N GLY A 24 -1.01 -4.17 -0.25
CA GLY A 24 -1.51 -2.80 -0.11
C GLY A 24 -2.94 -2.76 0.40
N ALA A 25 -3.81 -3.59 -0.18
CA ALA A 25 -5.19 -3.77 0.29
C ALA A 25 -5.22 -4.36 1.71
N GLY A 26 -4.38 -5.37 1.98
CA GLY A 26 -4.22 -5.96 3.30
C GLY A 26 -3.79 -4.93 4.34
N TYR A 27 -2.78 -4.12 4.04
CA TYR A 27 -2.34 -3.03 4.92
C TYR A 27 -3.48 -2.05 5.25
N ALA A 28 -4.23 -1.60 4.24
CA ALA A 28 -5.35 -0.69 4.45
C ALA A 28 -6.45 -1.32 5.33
N LEU A 29 -6.79 -2.61 5.09
CA LEU A 29 -7.78 -3.34 5.88
C LEU A 29 -7.33 -3.50 7.33
N LEU A 30 -6.08 -3.93 7.56
CA LEU A 30 -5.52 -4.13 8.90
C LEU A 30 -5.36 -2.79 9.64
N TYR A 31 -5.04 -1.70 8.93
CA TYR A 31 -4.96 -0.37 9.52
C TYR A 31 -6.32 0.12 10.01
N ALA A 32 -7.36 0.03 9.17
CA ALA A 32 -8.72 0.37 9.55
C ALA A 32 -9.20 -0.50 10.72
N TRP A 33 -8.93 -1.81 10.67
CA TRP A 33 -9.25 -2.75 11.75
C TRP A 33 -8.52 -2.41 13.05
N SER A 34 -7.26 -1.98 12.97
CA SER A 34 -6.47 -1.56 14.13
C SER A 34 -7.03 -0.32 14.83
N LYS A 35 -7.74 0.56 14.11
CA LYS A 35 -8.39 1.73 14.73
C LYS A 35 -9.72 1.37 15.38
N ILE A 36 -10.44 0.38 14.86
CA ILE A 36 -11.68 -0.13 15.47
C ILE A 36 -11.39 -0.94 16.75
N LYS A 37 -10.33 -1.76 16.76
CA LYS A 37 -9.95 -2.58 17.92
C LYS A 37 -8.54 -2.18 18.37
N SER A 38 -8.44 -1.39 19.45
CA SER A 38 -7.18 -0.88 20.03
C SER A 38 -6.33 -2.01 20.61
N ASN A 39 -5.73 -2.81 19.73
CA ASN A 39 -4.88 -3.93 20.08
C ASN A 39 -3.54 -3.73 19.38
N SER A 40 -2.48 -3.43 20.14
CA SER A 40 -1.14 -3.11 19.61
C SER A 40 -0.55 -4.21 18.72
N ARG A 41 -1.04 -5.45 18.83
CA ARG A 41 -0.67 -6.57 17.94
C ARG A 41 -1.10 -6.34 16.49
N ILE A 42 -2.26 -5.71 16.25
CA ILE A 42 -2.77 -5.45 14.90
C ILE A 42 -1.97 -4.34 14.22
N LYS A 43 -1.50 -3.33 14.99
CA LYS A 43 -0.56 -2.31 14.50
C LYS A 43 0.75 -2.92 13.99
N TRP A 44 1.31 -3.86 14.76
CA TRP A 44 2.52 -4.59 14.35
C TRP A 44 2.29 -5.42 13.09
N LEU A 45 1.14 -6.09 12.98
CA LEU A 45 0.78 -6.89 11.82
C LEU A 45 0.56 -6.04 10.55
N ALA A 46 -0.02 -4.84 10.70
CA ALA A 46 -0.14 -3.86 9.61
C ALA A 46 1.25 -3.40 9.13
N TYR A 47 2.16 -3.09 10.05
CA TYR A 47 3.56 -2.77 9.70
C TYR A 47 4.26 -3.93 8.97
N LEU A 48 3.96 -5.17 9.36
CA LEU A 48 4.49 -6.37 8.72
C LEU A 48 3.98 -6.50 7.27
N CYS A 49 2.69 -6.26 7.02
CA CYS A 49 2.14 -6.20 5.65
C CYS A 49 2.79 -5.10 4.81
N TYR A 50 3.06 -3.94 5.41
CA TYR A 50 3.74 -2.85 4.73
C TYR A 50 5.20 -3.21 4.37
N ALA A 51 5.90 -3.93 5.25
CA ALA A 51 7.23 -4.46 4.95
C ALA A 51 7.20 -5.46 3.79
N VAL A 52 6.19 -6.33 3.73
CA VAL A 52 5.97 -7.25 2.59
C VAL A 52 5.74 -6.47 1.29
N LEU A 53 4.95 -5.38 1.33
CA LEU A 53 4.74 -4.51 0.17
C LEU A 53 6.06 -3.91 -0.35
N LEU A 54 6.93 -3.42 0.55
CA LEU A 54 8.24 -2.89 0.17
C LEU A 54 9.12 -3.96 -0.51
N VAL A 55 9.12 -5.18 0.04
CA VAL A 55 9.86 -6.31 -0.55
C VAL A 55 9.32 -6.64 -1.95
N SER A 56 8.00 -6.65 -2.14
CA SER A 56 7.40 -6.87 -3.46
C SER A 56 7.76 -5.76 -4.45
N VAL A 57 7.64 -4.49 -4.08
CA VAL A 57 8.04 -3.37 -4.95
C VAL A 57 9.53 -3.48 -5.34
N ALA A 58 10.39 -3.88 -4.41
CA ALA A 58 11.81 -4.10 -4.69
C ALA A 58 12.05 -5.24 -5.70
N GLU A 59 11.39 -6.38 -5.52
CA GLU A 59 11.44 -7.51 -6.46
C GLU A 59 10.89 -7.13 -7.84
N LEU A 60 9.77 -6.37 -7.91
CA LEU A 60 9.22 -5.89 -9.18
C LEU A 60 10.21 -4.98 -9.90
N THR A 61 10.83 -4.07 -9.16
CA THR A 61 11.78 -3.10 -9.71
C THR A 61 13.02 -3.80 -10.28
N ARG A 62 13.55 -4.81 -9.56
CA ARG A 62 14.67 -5.63 -10.06
C ARG A 62 14.28 -6.43 -11.28
N ALA A 63 13.11 -7.08 -11.26
CA ALA A 63 12.63 -7.89 -12.37
C ALA A 63 12.34 -7.06 -13.64
N ALA A 64 11.79 -5.86 -13.46
CA ALA A 64 11.46 -4.96 -14.56
C ALA A 64 12.66 -4.11 -15.04
N ASN A 65 13.85 -4.24 -14.44
CA ASN A 65 15.02 -3.40 -14.73
C ASN A 65 14.69 -1.89 -14.73
N PHE A 66 13.85 -1.42 -13.80
CA PHE A 66 13.51 -0.01 -13.73
C PHE A 66 14.74 0.80 -13.32
N SER A 67 15.31 1.55 -14.27
CA SER A 67 16.45 2.45 -14.05
C SER A 67 16.00 3.91 -14.06
N GLY A 68 16.63 4.74 -13.21
CA GLY A 68 16.41 6.19 -13.15
C GLY A 68 15.05 6.61 -12.59
N LEU A 69 14.27 7.33 -13.41
CA LEU A 69 13.00 7.95 -13.01
C LEU A 69 11.93 6.92 -12.62
N TRP A 70 11.91 5.74 -13.24
CA TRP A 70 10.92 4.71 -12.94
C TRP A 70 11.09 4.07 -11.56
N LEU A 71 12.34 3.86 -11.12
CA LEU A 71 12.64 3.44 -9.74
C LEU A 71 12.12 4.48 -8.74
N THR A 72 12.40 5.76 -9.02
CA THR A 72 11.96 6.87 -8.17
C THR A 72 10.43 6.92 -8.09
N LEU A 73 9.74 6.72 -9.22
CA LEU A 73 8.28 6.65 -9.28
C LEU A 73 7.74 5.51 -8.41
N SER A 74 8.33 4.31 -8.48
CA SER A 74 7.94 3.16 -7.65
C SER A 74 8.14 3.43 -6.15
N VAL A 75 9.24 4.08 -5.77
CA VAL A 75 9.51 4.47 -4.37
C VAL A 75 8.49 5.51 -3.90
N VAL A 76 8.20 6.54 -4.71
CA VAL A 76 7.18 7.55 -4.41
C VAL A 76 5.81 6.88 -4.26
N MET A 77 5.47 5.92 -5.12
CA MET A 77 4.22 5.17 -5.04
C MET A 77 4.11 4.37 -3.73
N ALA A 78 5.19 3.70 -3.33
CA ALA A 78 5.24 2.96 -2.07
C ALA A 78 5.04 3.88 -0.86
N ILE A 79 5.75 5.02 -0.85
CA ILE A 79 5.60 6.05 0.20
C ILE A 79 4.17 6.58 0.22
N GLY A 80 3.57 6.89 -0.93
CA GLY A 80 2.18 7.34 -1.03
C GLY A 80 1.19 6.33 -0.46
N TYR A 81 1.42 5.04 -0.68
CA TYR A 81 0.59 3.96 -0.13
C TYR A 81 0.63 3.88 1.40
N PHE A 82 1.70 4.33 2.05
CA PHE A 82 1.74 4.45 3.51
C PHE A 82 0.80 5.54 4.02
N PHE A 83 0.82 6.70 3.36
CA PHE A 83 0.03 7.86 3.80
C PHE A 83 -1.45 7.75 3.43
N ALA A 84 -1.80 6.99 2.40
CA ALA A 84 -3.18 6.85 1.91
C ALA A 84 -4.19 6.43 3.00
N PRO A 85 -4.02 5.30 3.73
CA PRO A 85 -4.99 4.90 4.76
C PRO A 85 -5.01 5.83 5.98
N ILE A 86 -3.88 6.48 6.30
CA ILE A 86 -3.82 7.50 7.36
C ILE A 86 -4.66 8.72 6.97
N GLY A 87 -4.53 9.18 5.72
CA GLY A 87 -5.28 10.30 5.18
C GLY A 87 -6.79 10.01 5.10
N ILE A 88 -7.17 8.86 4.52
CA ILE A 88 -8.57 8.45 4.41
C ILE A 88 -9.22 8.37 5.80
N TRP A 89 -8.53 7.77 6.78
CA TRP A 89 -9.06 7.72 8.15
C TRP A 89 -9.23 9.11 8.75
N HIS A 90 -8.25 10.01 8.59
CA HIS A 90 -8.30 11.36 9.13
C HIS A 90 -9.46 12.18 8.53
N LEU A 91 -9.75 11.99 7.23
CA LEU A 91 -10.90 12.61 6.58
C LEU A 91 -12.23 12.04 7.12
N CYS A 92 -12.35 10.70 7.23
CA CYS A 92 -13.57 10.06 7.75
C CYS A 92 -13.90 10.45 9.20
N ASP A 93 -12.89 10.64 10.04
CA ASP A 93 -13.03 11.05 11.45
C ASP A 93 -13.52 12.51 11.56
N LYS A 94 -12.96 13.42 10.76
CA LYS A 94 -13.36 14.84 10.73
C LYS A 94 -14.79 15.04 10.28
N THR A 95 -15.28 14.28 9.29
CA THR A 95 -16.66 14.41 8.82
C THR A 95 -17.69 14.01 9.88
N HIS A 96 -17.34 13.13 10.82
CA HIS A 96 -18.24 12.76 11.92
C HIS A 96 -18.31 13.79 13.05
N THR A 97 -17.36 14.74 13.12
CA THR A 97 -17.35 15.77 14.16
C THR A 97 -18.14 17.01 13.76
N GLU A 98 -18.32 17.26 12.46
CA GLU A 98 -18.96 18.49 11.98
C GLU A 98 -20.50 18.40 11.90
N THR A 99 -21.09 17.21 11.86
CA THR A 99 -22.55 17.06 11.72
C THR A 99 -23.35 17.31 13.01
N THR A 100 -22.71 17.60 14.14
CA THR A 100 -23.42 17.82 15.43
C THR A 100 -23.57 19.31 15.79
N THR A 101 -23.00 20.24 15.02
CA THR A 101 -22.91 21.66 15.47
C THR A 101 -23.87 22.63 14.75
N GLU A 102 -24.59 22.21 13.70
CA GLU A 102 -25.44 23.12 12.91
C GLU A 102 -26.96 23.06 13.17
N ASP A 103 -27.45 22.36 14.21
CA ASP A 103 -28.89 22.29 14.54
C ASP A 103 -29.28 23.00 15.85
N ASN A 104 -28.47 23.95 16.32
CA ASN A 104 -28.80 24.77 17.51
C ASN A 104 -28.40 26.24 17.33
N GLN A 105 -28.88 26.88 16.26
CA GLN A 105 -28.99 28.34 16.19
C GLN A 105 -30.37 28.79 15.73
#